data_AF-A0A2V6BW15-F1
#
_entry.id   AF-A0A2V6BW15-F1
#
_cell.length_a   1.000
_cell.length_b   1.000
_cell.length_c   1.000
_cell.angle_alpha   90.00
_cell.angle_beta   90.00
_cell.angle_gamma   90.00
#
_symmetry.space_group_name_H-M   'P 1'
#
loop_
_entity.id
_entity.type
_entity.pdbx_description
1 polymer ?
#
loop_
_entity_poly.entity_id
_entity_poly.type
_entity_poly.pdbx_seq_one_letter_code
_entity_poly.pdbx_strand_id
1 'polypeptide(L)'
;LNAAAPDKPFFVYYVPGGTHSPHQPKKEWIEKFKGKFDMGYEELREEIFANQKRLGVIPEDTQLTPLPPSIPKWDSLSMIQKKLYARQAEVFAAYAAYTDFEIGRVIQEVENMGKLDDTLIVYICGDNGSSPEGTLSGTPNQLTAYNGILSLPEAEQILNYEAWGSNKTYPHMAVAWALAFDTPFQWTKQVASHFGGTRQGLAISWPGHIKDVGAIRSQFHHVIDIAPTILEAAGLKAPNTVEGIAQRPIEGVSMAYTFDQANKNAPSTRSTQYFEMAGNRAIYHEGWIAATTPFAPPWDLATGKLPDVVNGYKWELYNISDDFSESNNLAAANPEKLKELQGLFLTEAAKYNVLPLDNTAFVRLQTPRPSAVEGKTEFTYTGENAGIPVGNAPNILNKDYTITADVTIPEGGAEGMIVTFGGHFAGYGLFLQKGKPVFVYNLLDLKRYRWEGGIGGKVGEDWFGRALKPGKHSIVFDFKYDGPGPGKGGTGVLSVDGKELAKQTMPHSIPLLMSIDETFDVGLDTRSTVDDSYQLPFRFTGTIDKLTFNLGHSQMTAEEKHDAAIAIAKSTD
;
A
#
# COMPACT_ATOMS: atom_id res chain seq x y z
N LEU A 1 -22.66 -16.42 -12.66
CA LEU A 1 -22.11 -17.45 -13.58
C LEU A 1 -23.01 -18.67 -13.64
N ASN A 2 -23.19 -19.38 -12.53
CA ASN A 2 -23.99 -20.62 -12.47
C ASN A 2 -25.43 -20.47 -13.01
N ALA A 3 -26.14 -19.40 -12.66
CA ALA A 3 -27.51 -19.17 -13.14
C ALA A 3 -27.62 -18.96 -14.67
N ALA A 4 -26.58 -18.43 -15.30
CA ALA A 4 -26.58 -18.14 -16.74
C ALA A 4 -26.09 -19.33 -17.59
N ALA A 5 -25.24 -20.19 -17.02
CA ALA A 5 -24.69 -21.37 -17.69
C ALA A 5 -24.32 -22.45 -16.65
N PRO A 6 -25.30 -23.21 -16.13
CA PRO A 6 -25.09 -24.13 -15.01
C PRO A 6 -24.12 -25.28 -15.32
N ASP A 7 -24.03 -25.66 -16.59
CA ASP A 7 -23.17 -26.76 -17.07
C ASP A 7 -21.73 -26.32 -17.38
N LYS A 8 -21.41 -25.03 -17.28
CA LYS A 8 -20.04 -24.53 -17.50
C LYS A 8 -19.28 -24.48 -16.17
N PRO A 9 -17.99 -24.88 -16.14
CA PRO A 9 -17.14 -24.62 -14.99
C PRO A 9 -16.94 -23.11 -14.80
N PHE A 10 -16.54 -22.72 -13.60
CA PHE A 10 -16.18 -21.33 -13.29
C PHE A 10 -14.74 -21.26 -12.78
N PHE A 11 -14.11 -20.11 -13.03
CA PHE A 11 -12.88 -19.70 -12.37
C PHE A 11 -13.18 -18.41 -11.61
N VAL A 12 -12.86 -18.40 -10.31
CA VAL A 12 -13.04 -17.23 -9.44
C VAL A 12 -11.69 -16.85 -8.88
N TYR A 13 -11.23 -15.65 -9.24
CA TYR A 13 -10.07 -15.01 -8.62
C TYR A 13 -10.58 -13.97 -7.62
N TYR A 14 -10.70 -14.36 -6.36
CA TYR A 14 -11.19 -13.51 -5.28
C TYR A 14 -10.03 -13.00 -4.43
N VAL A 15 -9.70 -11.71 -4.60
CA VAL A 15 -8.57 -11.03 -3.97
C VAL A 15 -9.05 -9.81 -3.19
N PRO A 16 -9.63 -10.01 -1.99
CA PRO A 16 -10.01 -8.87 -1.14
C PRO A 16 -8.76 -8.09 -0.72
N GLY A 17 -8.91 -6.77 -0.50
CA GLY A 17 -7.79 -5.91 -0.10
C GLY A 17 -7.28 -6.15 1.33
N GLY A 18 -8.03 -6.88 2.17
CA GLY A 18 -7.58 -7.17 3.53
C GLY A 18 -6.50 -8.26 3.55
N THR A 19 -5.42 -8.11 4.31
CA THR A 19 -5.22 -7.15 5.41
C THR A 19 -4.25 -6.00 5.10
N HIS A 20 -4.19 -5.54 3.86
CA HIS A 20 -3.32 -4.41 3.49
C HIS A 20 -3.74 -3.11 4.22
N SER A 21 -2.79 -2.20 4.45
CA SER A 21 -3.10 -0.86 4.94
C SER A 21 -3.93 -0.06 3.92
N PRO A 22 -4.79 0.87 4.34
CA PRO A 22 -5.13 1.21 5.73
C PRO A 22 -5.96 0.10 6.39
N HIS A 23 -5.58 -0.31 7.61
CA HIS A 23 -6.31 -1.38 8.32
C HIS A 23 -7.68 -0.87 8.79
N GLN A 24 -8.75 -1.15 8.05
CA GLN A 24 -10.10 -0.59 8.32
C GLN A 24 -11.22 -1.65 8.37
N PRO A 25 -11.21 -2.57 9.35
CA PRO A 25 -12.32 -3.49 9.57
C PRO A 25 -13.56 -2.78 10.15
N LYS A 26 -14.73 -3.44 10.11
CA LYS A 26 -15.90 -2.92 10.82
C LYS A 26 -15.69 -2.93 12.33
N LYS A 27 -16.27 -1.94 13.02
CA LYS A 27 -16.09 -1.71 14.46
C LYS A 27 -16.37 -2.96 15.30
N GLU A 28 -17.44 -3.70 14.98
CA GLU A 28 -17.82 -4.92 15.71
C GLU A 28 -16.79 -6.04 15.64
N TRP A 29 -15.90 -6.04 14.65
CA TRP A 29 -14.77 -6.98 14.59
C TRP A 29 -13.63 -6.53 15.49
N ILE A 30 -13.35 -5.23 15.56
CA ILE A 30 -12.30 -4.68 16.41
C ILE A 30 -12.56 -5.01 17.89
N GLU A 31 -13.81 -4.87 18.34
CA GLU A 31 -14.18 -5.18 19.73
C GLU A 31 -13.91 -6.65 20.13
N LYS A 32 -13.88 -7.60 19.19
CA LYS A 32 -13.56 -9.02 19.47
C LYS A 32 -12.10 -9.25 19.86
N PHE A 33 -11.23 -8.29 19.59
CA PHE A 33 -9.79 -8.39 19.83
C PHE A 33 -9.31 -7.54 21.00
N LYS A 34 -10.20 -6.76 21.62
CA LYS A 34 -9.87 -5.87 22.74
C LYS A 34 -9.08 -6.59 23.84
N GLY A 35 -7.89 -6.07 24.17
CA GLY A 35 -7.00 -6.58 25.22
C GLY A 35 -6.24 -7.85 24.87
N LYS A 36 -6.41 -8.40 23.65
CA LYS A 36 -5.74 -9.65 23.23
C LYS A 36 -4.27 -9.46 22.85
N PHE A 37 -3.77 -8.24 22.86
CA PHE A 37 -2.40 -7.89 22.45
C PHE A 37 -1.63 -7.15 23.54
N ASP A 38 -2.17 -7.08 24.76
CA ASP A 38 -1.56 -6.35 25.89
C ASP A 38 -0.27 -7.01 26.40
N MET A 39 -0.05 -8.29 26.06
CA MET A 39 1.17 -9.02 26.39
C MET A 39 2.41 -8.54 25.62
N GLY A 40 2.21 -7.92 24.45
CA GLY A 40 3.30 -7.44 23.59
C GLY A 40 3.77 -8.42 22.52
N TYR A 41 4.56 -7.91 21.58
CA TYR A 41 4.96 -8.65 20.39
C TYR A 41 5.95 -9.79 20.69
N GLU A 42 6.83 -9.69 21.69
CA GLU A 42 7.72 -10.80 22.03
C GLU A 42 6.95 -12.01 22.56
N GLU A 43 6.00 -11.80 23.46
CA GLU A 43 5.20 -12.89 24.02
C GLU A 43 4.28 -13.51 22.95
N LEU A 44 3.70 -12.68 22.07
CA LEU A 44 2.94 -13.18 20.93
C LEU A 44 3.78 -14.06 19.99
N ARG A 45 5.05 -13.71 19.75
CA ARG A 45 5.97 -14.54 18.93
C ARG A 45 6.16 -15.93 19.53
N GLU A 46 6.41 -16.00 20.83
CA GLU A 46 6.55 -17.28 21.55
C GLU A 46 5.26 -18.09 21.49
N GLU A 47 4.09 -17.45 21.66
CA GLU A 47 2.79 -18.11 21.57
C GLU A 47 2.51 -18.66 20.16
N ILE A 48 2.74 -17.86 19.12
CA ILE A 48 2.58 -18.30 17.72
C ILE A 48 3.51 -19.46 17.42
N PHE A 49 4.78 -19.34 17.81
CA PHE A 49 5.79 -20.36 17.54
C PHE A 49 5.46 -21.69 18.23
N ALA A 50 5.09 -21.66 19.51
CA ALA A 50 4.68 -22.85 20.25
C ALA A 50 3.42 -23.48 19.63
N ASN A 51 2.45 -22.68 19.18
CA ASN A 51 1.26 -23.17 18.50
C ASN A 51 1.55 -23.78 17.13
N GLN A 52 2.45 -23.18 16.33
CA GLN A 52 2.86 -23.71 15.04
C GLN A 52 3.50 -25.10 15.19
N LYS A 53 4.38 -25.29 16.19
CA LYS A 53 4.94 -26.61 16.53
C LYS A 53 3.86 -27.59 16.96
N ARG A 54 2.99 -27.18 17.90
CA ARG A 54 1.87 -28.01 18.38
C ARG A 54 0.94 -28.48 17.26
N LEU A 55 0.71 -27.65 16.24
CA LEU A 55 -0.10 -27.98 15.06
C LEU A 55 0.67 -28.80 14.01
N GLY A 56 2.00 -28.91 14.13
CA GLY A 56 2.88 -29.61 13.19
C GLY A 56 3.11 -28.87 11.87
N VAL A 57 2.68 -27.61 11.74
CA VAL A 57 2.80 -26.83 10.49
C VAL A 57 4.22 -26.32 10.24
N ILE A 58 5.09 -26.41 11.24
CA ILE A 58 6.54 -26.24 11.14
C ILE A 58 7.26 -27.44 11.78
N PRO A 59 8.50 -27.76 11.38
CA PRO A 59 9.30 -28.79 12.04
C PRO A 59 9.55 -28.52 13.54
N GLU A 60 9.59 -29.59 14.36
CA GLU A 60 9.78 -29.50 15.82
C GLU A 60 11.11 -28.85 16.23
N ASP A 61 12.14 -29.02 15.40
CA ASP A 61 13.49 -28.47 15.58
C ASP A 61 13.68 -27.07 14.97
N THR A 62 12.62 -26.49 14.38
CA THR A 62 12.63 -25.09 13.93
C THR A 62 13.09 -24.19 15.07
N GLN A 63 13.87 -23.16 14.75
CA GLN A 63 14.33 -22.15 15.70
C GLN A 63 13.52 -20.86 15.53
N LEU A 64 13.23 -20.18 16.65
CA LEU A 64 12.64 -18.86 16.60
C LEU A 64 13.74 -17.84 16.34
N THR A 65 13.62 -17.11 15.23
CA THR A 65 14.61 -16.08 14.88
C THR A 65 14.54 -14.90 15.85
N PRO A 66 15.68 -14.26 16.19
CA PRO A 66 15.67 -13.11 17.10
C PRO A 66 15.02 -11.89 16.42
N LEU A 67 14.40 -11.02 17.21
CA LEU A 67 14.02 -9.69 16.72
C LEU A 67 15.29 -8.88 16.39
N PRO A 68 15.28 -8.09 15.30
CA PRO A 68 16.34 -7.15 15.00
C PRO A 68 16.62 -6.19 16.18
N PRO A 69 17.88 -5.85 16.49
CA PRO A 69 18.21 -5.00 17.65
C PRO A 69 17.62 -3.59 17.63
N SER A 70 17.17 -3.11 16.46
CA SER A 70 16.51 -1.81 16.30
C SER A 70 15.06 -1.80 16.76
N ILE A 71 14.46 -2.98 17.00
CA ILE A 71 13.11 -3.08 17.56
C ILE A 71 13.20 -2.83 19.07
N PRO A 72 12.48 -1.81 19.60
CA PRO A 72 12.37 -1.61 21.04
C PRO A 72 11.85 -2.88 21.72
N LYS A 73 12.11 -3.05 23.02
CA LYS A 73 11.47 -4.12 23.79
C LYS A 73 10.09 -3.67 24.27
N TRP A 74 9.10 -4.54 24.34
CA TRP A 74 7.76 -4.16 24.80
C TRP A 74 7.80 -3.47 26.16
N ASP A 75 8.56 -4.01 27.11
CA ASP A 75 8.70 -3.45 28.46
C ASP A 75 9.49 -2.15 28.56
N SER A 76 10.18 -1.75 27.50
CA SER A 76 10.82 -0.44 27.42
C SER A 76 9.87 0.68 26.95
N LEU A 77 8.68 0.32 26.44
CA LEU A 77 7.72 1.28 25.90
C LEU A 77 6.98 2.05 27.00
N SER A 78 6.58 3.29 26.69
CA SER A 78 5.69 4.10 27.51
C SER A 78 4.30 3.46 27.62
N MET A 79 3.53 3.82 28.66
CA MET A 79 2.14 3.35 28.78
C MET A 79 1.27 3.78 27.59
N ILE A 80 1.55 4.94 26.99
CA ILE A 80 0.84 5.44 25.81
C ILE A 80 1.19 4.59 24.59
N GLN A 81 2.48 4.29 24.39
CA GLN A 81 2.96 3.41 23.32
C GLN A 81 2.36 2.01 23.44
N LYS A 82 2.41 1.36 24.62
CA LYS A 82 1.81 0.03 24.84
C LYS A 82 0.33 0.04 24.46
N LYS A 83 -0.43 1.05 24.92
CA LYS A 83 -1.85 1.20 24.61
C LYS A 83 -2.11 1.39 23.10
N LEU A 84 -1.36 2.27 22.43
CA LEU A 84 -1.49 2.49 20.99
C LEU A 84 -1.11 1.25 20.17
N TYR A 85 -0.01 0.59 20.52
CA TYR A 85 0.50 -0.54 19.77
C TYR A 85 -0.42 -1.75 19.94
N ALA A 86 -0.96 -2.00 21.13
CA ALA A 86 -2.00 -3.02 21.31
C ALA A 86 -3.20 -2.76 20.38
N ARG A 87 -3.70 -1.51 20.34
CA ARG A 87 -4.80 -1.11 19.44
C ARG A 87 -4.48 -1.34 17.96
N GLN A 88 -3.24 -1.09 17.54
CA GLN A 88 -2.80 -1.34 16.16
C GLN A 88 -2.93 -2.82 15.79
N ALA A 89 -2.48 -3.73 16.67
CA ALA A 89 -2.58 -5.17 16.48
C ALA A 89 -4.03 -5.68 16.55
N GLU A 90 -4.85 -5.14 17.47
CA GLU A 90 -6.28 -5.43 17.55
C GLU A 90 -7.00 -5.16 16.22
N VAL A 91 -6.73 -4.00 15.63
CA VAL A 91 -7.33 -3.58 14.35
C VAL A 91 -6.83 -4.44 13.20
N PHE A 92 -5.54 -4.77 13.15
CA PHE A 92 -5.00 -5.68 12.15
C PHE A 92 -5.63 -7.07 12.24
N ALA A 93 -5.69 -7.65 13.44
CA ALA A 93 -6.27 -8.98 13.68
C ALA A 93 -7.79 -9.00 13.40
N ALA A 94 -8.49 -7.91 13.73
CA ALA A 94 -9.89 -7.74 13.35
C ALA A 94 -10.09 -7.70 11.84
N TYR A 95 -9.17 -7.09 11.09
CA TYR A 95 -9.23 -7.10 9.64
C TYR A 95 -8.96 -8.49 9.06
N ALA A 96 -7.97 -9.21 9.60
CA ALA A 96 -7.70 -10.59 9.22
C ALA A 96 -8.92 -11.50 9.40
N ALA A 97 -9.52 -11.45 10.59
CA ALA A 97 -10.69 -12.26 10.91
C ALA A 97 -11.93 -11.84 10.10
N TYR A 98 -12.09 -10.55 9.81
CA TYR A 98 -13.19 -10.09 8.98
C TYR A 98 -13.02 -10.54 7.52
N THR A 99 -11.81 -10.46 6.97
CA THR A 99 -11.50 -10.96 5.63
C THR A 99 -11.74 -12.47 5.53
N ASP A 100 -11.28 -13.25 6.50
CA ASP A 100 -11.52 -14.70 6.57
C ASP A 100 -13.01 -15.04 6.56
N PHE A 101 -13.82 -14.31 7.34
CA PHE A 101 -15.27 -14.48 7.36
C PHE A 101 -15.92 -14.23 5.98
N GLU A 102 -15.49 -13.19 5.25
CA GLU A 102 -16.01 -12.90 3.91
C GLU A 102 -15.57 -13.94 2.87
N ILE A 103 -14.34 -14.47 2.98
CA ILE A 103 -13.88 -15.60 2.16
C ILE A 103 -14.74 -16.84 2.42
N GLY A 104 -15.02 -17.13 3.70
CA GLY A 104 -15.90 -18.22 4.09
C GLY A 104 -17.30 -18.13 3.45
N ARG A 105 -17.86 -16.92 3.29
CA ARG A 105 -19.14 -16.73 2.60
C ARG A 105 -19.09 -17.09 1.11
N VAL A 106 -17.97 -16.82 0.43
CA VAL A 106 -17.78 -17.21 -0.97
C VAL A 106 -17.74 -18.73 -1.10
N ILE A 107 -16.98 -19.40 -0.24
CA ILE A 107 -16.88 -20.88 -0.20
C ILE A 107 -18.24 -21.50 0.14
N GLN A 108 -18.95 -20.94 1.12
CA GLN A 108 -20.29 -21.39 1.50
C GLN A 108 -21.28 -21.33 0.33
N GLU A 109 -21.17 -20.32 -0.53
CA GLU A 109 -22.04 -20.24 -1.71
C GLU A 109 -21.73 -21.34 -2.74
N VAL A 110 -20.45 -21.72 -2.89
CA VAL A 110 -20.07 -22.88 -3.71
C VAL A 110 -20.66 -24.19 -3.16
N GLU A 111 -20.66 -24.33 -1.84
CA GLU A 111 -21.31 -25.46 -1.17
C GLU A 111 -22.83 -25.45 -1.35
N ASN A 112 -23.49 -24.30 -1.19
CA ASN A 112 -24.94 -24.15 -1.40
C ASN A 112 -25.37 -24.52 -2.83
N MET A 113 -24.49 -24.29 -3.81
CA MET A 113 -24.70 -24.72 -5.20
C MET A 113 -24.55 -26.24 -5.41
N GLY A 114 -24.10 -26.99 -4.40
CA GLY A 114 -23.80 -28.42 -4.49
C GLY A 114 -22.53 -28.72 -5.30
N LYS A 115 -21.62 -27.74 -5.43
CA LYS A 115 -20.44 -27.83 -6.31
C LYS A 115 -19.10 -27.92 -5.56
N LEU A 116 -19.11 -27.95 -4.23
CA LEU A 116 -17.89 -27.94 -3.42
C LEU A 116 -16.97 -29.13 -3.70
N ASP A 117 -17.51 -30.34 -3.85
CA ASP A 117 -16.72 -31.55 -4.11
C ASP A 117 -15.90 -31.46 -5.41
N ASP A 118 -16.40 -30.72 -6.41
CA ASP A 118 -15.76 -30.53 -7.71
C ASP A 118 -15.09 -29.14 -7.85
N THR A 119 -14.87 -28.43 -6.74
CA THR A 119 -14.19 -27.13 -6.75
C THR A 119 -12.80 -27.25 -6.13
N LEU A 120 -11.75 -26.98 -6.91
CA LEU A 120 -10.41 -26.77 -6.40
C LEU A 120 -10.32 -25.38 -5.76
N ILE A 121 -10.14 -25.36 -4.44
CA ILE A 121 -9.93 -24.15 -3.66
C ILE A 121 -8.44 -24.04 -3.34
N VAL A 122 -7.86 -22.91 -3.70
CA VAL A 122 -6.49 -22.53 -3.38
C VAL A 122 -6.56 -21.26 -2.54
N TYR A 123 -6.29 -21.38 -1.24
CA TYR A 123 -6.24 -20.26 -0.31
C TYR A 123 -4.79 -19.95 0.03
N ILE A 124 -4.36 -18.72 -0.26
CA ILE A 124 -3.04 -18.20 0.11
C ILE A 124 -3.27 -17.09 1.13
N CYS A 125 -2.69 -17.24 2.31
CA CYS A 125 -2.77 -16.26 3.39
C CYS A 125 -1.78 -15.13 3.10
N GLY A 126 -2.21 -14.14 2.31
CA GLY A 126 -1.40 -13.01 1.86
C GLY A 126 -0.71 -13.21 0.51
N ASP A 127 -0.19 -12.13 -0.07
CA ASP A 127 0.63 -12.16 -1.30
C ASP A 127 2.13 -11.95 -1.01
N ASN A 128 2.49 -11.64 0.23
CA ASN A 128 3.83 -11.42 0.75
C ASN A 128 3.79 -11.39 2.30
N GLY A 129 4.96 -11.28 2.93
CA GLY A 129 5.10 -11.09 4.38
C GLY A 129 4.30 -9.93 4.97
N SER A 130 4.27 -9.82 6.28
CA SER A 130 3.62 -8.69 6.95
C SER A 130 4.27 -7.37 6.58
N SER A 131 3.47 -6.33 6.42
CA SER A 131 3.91 -5.02 5.93
C SER A 131 4.69 -4.25 7.02
N PRO A 132 5.91 -3.71 6.77
CA PRO A 132 6.69 -2.92 7.73
C PRO A 132 6.51 -1.39 7.64
N GLU A 133 5.69 -0.88 6.72
CA GLU A 133 5.64 0.53 6.31
C GLU A 133 5.07 1.49 7.37
N GLY A 134 4.60 0.97 8.50
CA GLY A 134 4.18 1.78 9.66
C GLY A 134 5.34 2.21 10.56
N THR A 135 6.59 2.00 10.15
CA THR A 135 7.80 2.39 10.91
C THR A 135 7.85 1.73 12.30
N LEU A 136 8.66 2.27 13.20
CA LEU A 136 8.80 1.76 14.57
C LEU A 136 7.57 2.06 15.45
N SER A 137 6.69 2.98 15.05
CA SER A 137 5.59 3.45 15.90
C SER A 137 4.17 3.15 15.42
N GLY A 138 4.03 2.68 14.19
CA GLY A 138 2.76 2.79 13.49
C GLY A 138 2.48 4.24 13.10
N THR A 139 1.41 4.43 12.34
CA THR A 139 0.93 5.77 11.96
C THR A 139 -0.59 5.75 11.81
N PRO A 140 -1.31 6.79 12.25
CA PRO A 140 -2.73 6.96 11.96
C PRO A 140 -2.97 7.47 10.53
N ASN A 141 -1.95 7.93 9.81
CA ASN A 141 -2.05 8.35 8.41
C ASN A 141 -0.81 7.98 7.60
N GLN A 142 -0.87 6.94 6.77
CA GLN A 142 0.26 6.48 5.96
C GLN A 142 0.78 7.52 4.93
N LEU A 143 -0.05 8.47 4.48
CA LEU A 143 0.40 9.52 3.57
C LEU A 143 1.44 10.45 4.22
N THR A 144 1.49 10.53 5.55
CA THR A 144 2.56 11.25 6.27
C THR A 144 3.92 10.64 5.99
N ALA A 145 4.03 9.31 6.09
CA ALA A 145 5.27 8.59 5.85
C ALA A 145 5.76 8.68 4.39
N TYR A 146 4.84 8.60 3.41
CA TYR A 146 5.18 8.80 1.99
C TYR A 146 5.65 10.22 1.65
N ASN A 147 5.36 11.18 2.54
CA ASN A 147 5.84 12.55 2.47
C ASN A 147 6.91 12.83 3.56
N GLY A 148 7.50 11.78 4.13
CA GLY A 148 8.64 11.75 5.08
C GLY A 148 8.41 12.33 6.45
N ILE A 149 7.16 12.35 6.90
CA ILE A 149 6.85 12.53 8.30
C ILE A 149 6.76 11.12 8.88
N LEU A 150 7.90 10.58 9.32
CA LEU A 150 8.04 9.17 9.73
C LEU A 150 7.64 8.89 11.18
N SER A 151 7.56 9.93 12.00
CA SER A 151 7.18 9.84 13.41
C SER A 151 6.26 10.99 13.78
N LEU A 152 5.13 10.66 14.38
CA LEU A 152 4.27 11.64 15.05
C LEU A 152 4.49 11.57 16.56
N PRO A 153 4.50 12.71 17.29
CA PRO A 153 4.56 12.69 18.74
C PRO A 153 3.46 11.82 19.36
N GLU A 154 3.76 11.14 20.47
CA GLU A 154 2.79 10.26 21.16
C GLU A 154 1.48 10.97 21.49
N ALA A 155 1.57 12.24 21.88
CA ALA A 155 0.42 13.09 22.21
C ALA A 155 -0.51 13.33 21.01
N GLU A 156 0.02 13.35 19.78
CA GLU A 156 -0.77 13.49 18.56
C GLU A 156 -1.32 12.14 18.09
N GLN A 157 -0.53 11.07 18.21
CA GLN A 157 -0.98 9.72 17.85
C GLN A 157 -2.17 9.27 18.71
N ILE A 158 -2.14 9.54 20.02
CA ILE A 158 -3.20 9.09 20.94
C ILE A 158 -4.56 9.76 20.68
N LEU A 159 -4.59 10.93 20.04
CA LEU A 159 -5.84 11.58 19.62
C LEU A 159 -6.63 10.72 18.63
N ASN A 160 -5.94 9.84 17.90
CA ASN A 160 -6.53 8.96 16.92
C ASN A 160 -6.94 7.60 17.49
N TYR A 161 -6.71 7.32 18.78
CA TYR A 161 -6.92 6.00 19.39
C TYR A 161 -8.33 5.43 19.16
N GLU A 162 -9.36 6.21 19.48
CA GLU A 162 -10.76 5.79 19.35
C GLU A 162 -11.18 5.64 17.88
N ALA A 163 -10.57 6.43 16.99
CA ALA A 163 -10.84 6.42 15.56
C ALA A 163 -9.97 5.40 14.81
N TRP A 164 -8.97 4.78 15.45
CA TRP A 164 -8.01 3.88 14.81
C TRP A 164 -8.73 2.68 14.20
N GLY A 165 -8.59 2.54 12.88
CA GLY A 165 -9.26 1.52 12.08
C GLY A 165 -10.62 1.93 11.53
N SER A 166 -11.04 3.18 11.73
CA SER A 166 -12.21 3.75 11.06
C SER A 166 -11.82 4.51 9.80
N ASN A 167 -12.84 4.97 9.06
CA ASN A 167 -12.68 5.85 7.89
C ASN A 167 -12.09 7.24 8.20
N LYS A 168 -11.83 7.56 9.47
CA LYS A 168 -11.16 8.81 9.90
C LYS A 168 -9.65 8.66 10.07
N THR A 169 -9.12 7.46 9.86
CA THR A 169 -7.68 7.19 9.95
C THR A 169 -7.25 6.43 8.70
N TYR A 170 -5.99 6.58 8.30
CA TYR A 170 -5.34 5.78 7.29
C TYR A 170 -4.22 4.93 7.95
N PRO A 171 -4.57 3.98 8.83
CA PRO A 171 -3.62 3.48 9.79
C PRO A 171 -2.71 2.38 9.23
N HIS A 172 -1.50 2.34 9.76
CA HIS A 172 -0.57 1.22 9.64
C HIS A 172 0.00 0.88 11.03
N MET A 173 0.23 -0.41 11.30
CA MET A 173 0.81 -0.88 12.56
C MET A 173 2.33 -0.70 12.63
N ALA A 174 2.88 -0.61 13.84
CA ALA A 174 4.31 -0.66 14.11
C ALA A 174 4.93 -1.98 13.63
N VAL A 175 6.15 -1.91 13.11
CA VAL A 175 6.83 -3.07 12.51
C VAL A 175 7.11 -4.22 13.49
N ALA A 176 7.17 -3.95 14.79
CA ALA A 176 7.30 -5.00 15.80
C ALA A 176 6.15 -6.01 15.74
N TRP A 177 4.93 -5.55 15.40
CA TRP A 177 3.79 -6.44 15.15
C TRP A 177 3.90 -7.19 13.83
N ALA A 178 4.41 -6.57 12.76
CA ALA A 178 4.66 -7.27 11.50
C ALA A 178 5.61 -8.45 11.71
N LEU A 179 6.73 -8.23 12.41
CA LEU A 179 7.68 -9.28 12.78
C LEU A 179 7.10 -10.33 13.74
N ALA A 180 6.07 -9.97 14.52
CA ALA A 180 5.35 -10.92 15.34
C ALA A 180 4.47 -11.85 14.51
N PHE A 181 3.73 -11.29 13.55
CA PHE A 181 2.86 -12.05 12.66
C PHE A 181 3.63 -12.87 11.61
N ASP A 182 4.87 -12.50 11.29
CA ASP A 182 5.78 -13.27 10.41
C ASP A 182 6.55 -14.38 11.13
N THR A 183 6.23 -14.67 12.39
CA THR A 183 6.86 -15.76 13.16
C THR A 183 6.80 -17.10 12.41
N PRO A 184 7.91 -17.85 12.32
CA PRO A 184 9.18 -17.68 13.05
C PRO A 184 10.28 -16.96 12.27
N PHE A 185 9.96 -16.35 11.13
CA PHE A 185 10.96 -15.92 10.15
C PHE A 185 11.61 -14.57 10.49
N GLN A 186 12.75 -14.32 9.84
CA GLN A 186 13.38 -13.01 9.82
C GLN A 186 12.74 -12.12 8.76
N TRP A 187 12.79 -10.81 9.01
CA TRP A 187 12.35 -9.77 8.09
C TRP A 187 10.85 -9.85 7.78
N THR A 188 10.44 -9.11 6.74
CA THR A 188 9.05 -8.76 6.45
C THR A 188 8.86 -8.63 4.94
N LYS A 189 7.67 -8.20 4.50
CA LYS A 189 7.45 -7.65 3.15
C LYS A 189 8.58 -6.74 2.70
N GLN A 190 8.81 -6.71 1.39
CA GLN A 190 9.89 -6.03 0.67
C GLN A 190 11.25 -6.76 0.67
N VAL A 191 11.46 -7.71 1.57
CA VAL A 191 12.70 -8.50 1.63
C VAL A 191 12.52 -9.81 0.88
N ALA A 192 12.75 -9.77 -0.44
CA ALA A 192 12.65 -10.96 -1.30
C ALA A 192 13.69 -12.05 -0.99
N SER A 193 14.71 -11.74 -0.20
CA SER A 193 15.80 -12.66 0.10
C SER A 193 15.52 -13.62 1.26
N HIS A 194 14.48 -13.39 2.06
CA HIS A 194 14.17 -14.20 3.26
C HIS A 194 12.68 -14.58 3.32
N PHE A 195 12.37 -15.63 4.08
CA PHE A 195 11.04 -16.20 4.19
C PHE A 195 10.04 -15.33 4.95
N GLY A 196 10.48 -14.40 5.81
CA GLY A 196 9.55 -13.42 6.38
C GLY A 196 8.94 -12.50 5.33
N GLY A 197 9.60 -12.33 4.16
CA GLY A 197 9.03 -11.57 3.04
C GLY A 197 8.31 -12.43 1.99
N THR A 198 8.62 -13.74 1.91
CA THR A 198 8.28 -14.58 0.75
C THR A 198 7.53 -15.86 1.05
N ARG A 199 7.59 -16.39 2.28
CA ARG A 199 6.86 -17.61 2.65
C ARG A 199 5.48 -17.26 3.16
N GLN A 200 4.46 -17.94 2.62
CA GLN A 200 3.06 -17.69 2.92
C GLN A 200 2.36 -19.01 3.27
N GLY A 201 1.35 -18.94 4.13
CA GLY A 201 0.48 -20.09 4.38
C GLY A 201 -0.36 -20.40 3.15
N LEU A 202 -0.32 -21.65 2.68
CA LEU A 202 -1.11 -22.14 1.56
C LEU A 202 -1.97 -23.32 2.02
N ALA A 203 -3.27 -23.27 1.73
CA ALA A 203 -4.18 -24.40 1.88
C ALA A 203 -4.80 -24.73 0.51
N ILE A 204 -4.77 -26.01 0.14
CA ILE A 204 -5.43 -26.52 -1.07
C ILE A 204 -6.50 -27.52 -0.64
N SER A 205 -7.74 -27.31 -1.07
CA SER A 205 -8.88 -28.18 -0.81
C SER A 205 -9.57 -28.55 -2.11
N TRP A 206 -9.91 -29.83 -2.27
CA TRP A 206 -10.70 -30.33 -3.39
C TRP A 206 -11.39 -31.63 -2.97
N PRO A 207 -12.49 -31.57 -2.19
CA PRO A 207 -13.01 -32.72 -1.44
C PRO A 207 -13.33 -33.98 -2.28
N GLY A 208 -13.77 -33.80 -3.53
CA GLY A 208 -13.99 -34.90 -4.48
C GLY A 208 -12.70 -35.61 -4.92
N HIS A 209 -11.53 -34.98 -4.78
CA HIS A 209 -10.27 -35.40 -5.40
C HIS A 209 -9.13 -35.62 -4.40
N ILE A 210 -8.98 -34.76 -3.40
CA ILE A 210 -7.97 -34.88 -2.33
C ILE A 210 -8.57 -35.68 -1.17
N LYS A 211 -8.02 -36.86 -0.90
CA LYS A 211 -8.52 -37.77 0.16
C LYS A 211 -7.75 -37.67 1.48
N ASP A 212 -6.51 -37.17 1.44
CA ASP A 212 -5.64 -36.99 2.60
C ASP A 212 -5.93 -35.65 3.31
N VAL A 213 -7.15 -35.51 3.82
CA VAL A 213 -7.68 -34.25 4.38
C VAL A 213 -6.89 -33.84 5.63
N GLY A 214 -6.50 -32.56 5.68
CA GLY A 214 -5.75 -31.98 6.80
C GLY A 214 -4.26 -32.35 6.83
N ALA A 215 -3.76 -33.04 5.80
CA ALA A 215 -2.36 -33.42 5.74
C ALA A 215 -1.45 -32.25 5.36
N ILE A 216 -0.25 -32.25 5.93
CA ILE A 216 0.80 -31.27 5.66
C ILE A 216 1.69 -31.78 4.52
N ARG A 217 2.11 -30.86 3.64
CA ARG A 217 3.07 -31.07 2.55
C ARG A 217 4.24 -30.12 2.72
N SER A 218 5.47 -30.63 2.62
CA SER A 218 6.71 -29.88 2.88
C SER A 218 7.55 -29.66 1.61
N GLN A 219 7.08 -30.13 0.46
CA GLN A 219 7.74 -29.91 -0.83
C GLN A 219 7.84 -28.41 -1.13
N PHE A 220 9.03 -27.95 -1.50
CA PHE A 220 9.25 -26.56 -1.85
C PHE A 220 8.50 -26.20 -3.13
N HIS A 221 7.64 -25.18 -3.08
CA HIS A 221 6.91 -24.63 -4.22
C HIS A 221 6.89 -23.11 -4.17
N HIS A 222 6.57 -22.49 -5.31
CA HIS A 222 6.51 -21.04 -5.48
C HIS A 222 5.18 -20.61 -6.10
N VAL A 223 4.76 -19.35 -5.95
CA VAL A 223 3.45 -18.88 -6.45
C VAL A 223 3.24 -19.11 -7.96
N ILE A 224 4.32 -19.17 -8.74
CA ILE A 224 4.25 -19.46 -10.19
C ILE A 224 3.79 -20.90 -10.49
N ASP A 225 3.74 -21.78 -9.49
CA ASP A 225 3.27 -23.16 -9.58
C ASP A 225 1.75 -23.29 -9.55
N ILE A 226 1.04 -22.22 -9.16
CA ILE A 226 -0.42 -22.20 -9.07
C ILE A 226 -1.06 -22.34 -10.45
N ALA A 227 -0.58 -21.57 -11.43
CA ALA A 227 -1.11 -21.59 -12.79
C ALA A 227 -1.03 -22.98 -13.47
N PRO A 228 0.14 -23.68 -13.52
CA PRO A 228 0.19 -25.03 -14.08
C PRO A 228 -0.62 -26.04 -13.27
N THR A 229 -0.74 -25.86 -11.94
CA THR A 229 -1.61 -26.72 -11.11
C THR A 229 -3.08 -26.60 -11.51
N ILE A 230 -3.57 -25.37 -11.71
CA ILE A 230 -4.96 -25.13 -12.16
C ILE A 230 -5.18 -25.71 -13.56
N LEU A 231 -4.23 -25.54 -14.49
CA LEU A 231 -4.32 -26.09 -15.84
C LEU A 231 -4.38 -27.63 -15.81
N GLU A 232 -3.51 -28.28 -15.03
CA GLU A 232 -3.54 -29.73 -14.86
C GLU A 232 -4.85 -30.22 -14.25
N ALA A 233 -5.32 -29.58 -13.18
CA ALA A 233 -6.60 -29.90 -12.54
C ALA A 233 -7.79 -29.75 -13.51
N ALA A 234 -7.74 -28.76 -14.40
CA ALA A 234 -8.75 -28.54 -15.43
C ALA A 234 -8.61 -29.45 -16.67
N GLY A 235 -7.57 -30.29 -16.75
CA GLY A 235 -7.27 -31.10 -17.94
C GLY A 235 -6.86 -30.27 -19.16
N LEU A 236 -6.33 -29.05 -18.94
CA LEU A 236 -5.97 -28.09 -19.97
C LEU A 236 -4.46 -28.04 -20.18
N LYS A 237 -4.07 -27.72 -21.43
CA LYS A 237 -2.68 -27.37 -21.76
C LYS A 237 -2.55 -25.86 -21.83
N ALA A 238 -1.40 -25.32 -21.41
CA ALA A 238 -1.07 -23.93 -21.65
C ALA A 238 -1.04 -23.65 -23.17
N PRO A 239 -1.69 -22.58 -23.65
CA PRO A 239 -1.67 -22.24 -25.06
C PRO A 239 -0.30 -21.70 -25.48
N ASN A 240 0.20 -22.14 -26.64
CA ASN A 240 1.42 -21.58 -27.22
C ASN A 240 1.17 -20.20 -27.86
N THR A 241 -0.08 -19.92 -28.25
CA THR A 241 -0.51 -18.65 -28.84
C THR A 241 -1.89 -18.25 -28.34
N VAL A 242 -2.11 -16.95 -28.16
CA VAL A 242 -3.43 -16.35 -27.85
C VAL A 242 -3.64 -15.20 -28.83
N GLU A 243 -4.72 -15.23 -29.60
CA GLU A 243 -5.04 -14.21 -30.62
C GLU A 243 -3.87 -13.93 -31.60
N GLY A 244 -3.10 -14.97 -31.93
CA GLY A 244 -1.92 -14.86 -32.81
C GLY A 244 -0.64 -14.38 -32.12
N ILE A 245 -0.68 -14.03 -30.84
CA ILE A 245 0.47 -13.60 -30.04
C ILE A 245 1.12 -14.83 -29.40
N ALA A 246 2.41 -15.05 -29.68
CA ALA A 246 3.20 -16.11 -29.05
C ALA A 246 3.32 -15.86 -27.53
N GLN A 247 3.03 -16.88 -26.74
CA GLN A 247 3.08 -16.80 -25.28
C GLN A 247 4.45 -17.26 -24.77
N ARG A 248 4.88 -16.70 -23.63
CA ARG A 248 6.03 -17.24 -22.89
C ARG A 248 5.69 -18.62 -22.33
N PRO A 249 6.66 -19.54 -22.21
CA PRO A 249 6.45 -20.80 -21.52
C PRO A 249 6.01 -20.57 -20.07
N ILE A 250 5.18 -21.45 -19.52
CA ILE A 250 4.91 -21.47 -18.09
C ILE A 250 6.17 -21.97 -17.36
N GLU A 251 6.79 -21.10 -16.56
CA GLU A 251 8.01 -21.45 -15.80
C GLU A 251 7.72 -22.19 -14.48
N GLY A 252 6.45 -22.31 -14.10
CA GLY A 252 5.98 -23.08 -12.96
C GLY A 252 5.98 -24.59 -13.20
N VAL A 253 5.92 -25.35 -12.11
CA VAL A 253 5.67 -26.81 -12.12
C VAL A 253 4.41 -27.09 -11.31
N SER A 254 3.59 -28.04 -11.76
CA SER A 254 2.35 -28.35 -11.06
C SER A 254 2.59 -28.99 -9.70
N MET A 255 1.76 -28.63 -8.72
CA MET A 255 1.70 -29.21 -7.38
C MET A 255 0.73 -30.39 -7.29
N ALA A 256 0.00 -30.73 -8.35
CA ALA A 256 -1.08 -31.73 -8.30
C ALA A 256 -0.59 -33.12 -7.85
N TYR A 257 0.68 -33.47 -8.11
CA TYR A 257 1.28 -34.71 -7.60
C TYR A 257 1.20 -34.83 -6.07
N THR A 258 1.20 -33.72 -5.33
CA THR A 258 1.12 -33.69 -3.86
C THR A 258 -0.26 -34.06 -3.33
N PHE A 259 -1.30 -34.08 -4.17
CA PHE A 259 -2.67 -34.39 -3.77
C PHE A 259 -2.84 -35.86 -3.38
N ASP A 260 -2.01 -36.74 -3.94
CA ASP A 260 -1.96 -38.16 -3.57
C ASP A 260 -1.16 -38.34 -2.27
N GLN A 261 -1.74 -39.07 -1.32
CA GLN A 261 -1.08 -39.45 -0.07
C GLN A 261 0.21 -40.24 -0.32
N ALA A 262 0.27 -41.06 -1.37
CA ALA A 262 1.46 -41.81 -1.74
C ALA A 262 2.68 -40.91 -2.00
N ASN A 263 2.44 -39.66 -2.40
CA ASN A 263 3.48 -38.68 -2.70
C ASN A 263 3.79 -37.74 -1.51
N LYS A 264 3.28 -38.03 -0.30
CA LYS A 264 3.53 -37.20 0.89
C LYS A 264 5.01 -36.90 1.11
N ASN A 265 5.89 -37.88 0.88
CA ASN A 265 7.34 -37.77 1.06
C ASN A 265 8.09 -37.77 -0.28
N ALA A 266 7.40 -37.56 -1.40
CA ALA A 266 8.07 -37.43 -2.68
C ALA A 266 8.97 -36.17 -2.68
N PRO A 267 10.13 -36.20 -3.35
CA PRO A 267 10.93 -34.99 -3.55
C PRO A 267 10.12 -33.89 -4.24
N SER A 268 10.44 -32.63 -3.96
CA SER A 268 9.83 -31.52 -4.71
C SER A 268 10.17 -31.63 -6.20
N THR A 269 9.18 -31.39 -7.05
CA THR A 269 9.37 -31.24 -8.49
C THR A 269 9.99 -29.89 -8.87
N ARG A 270 10.08 -28.95 -7.92
CA ARG A 270 10.82 -27.68 -8.04
C ARG A 270 12.18 -27.80 -7.37
N SER A 271 13.22 -27.85 -8.19
CA SER A 271 14.61 -27.91 -7.71
C SER A 271 15.24 -26.53 -7.53
N THR A 272 14.81 -25.50 -8.29
CA THR A 272 15.43 -24.16 -8.29
C THR A 272 14.39 -23.05 -8.32
N GLN A 273 14.64 -21.95 -7.62
CA GLN A 273 13.84 -20.72 -7.69
C GLN A 273 14.68 -19.50 -7.27
N TYR A 274 14.78 -18.50 -8.15
CA TYR A 274 15.38 -17.21 -7.78
C TYR A 274 14.33 -16.27 -7.17
N PHE A 275 14.80 -15.32 -6.37
CA PHE A 275 14.02 -14.21 -5.82
C PHE A 275 14.83 -12.93 -6.01
N GLU A 276 14.19 -11.86 -6.47
CA GLU A 276 14.83 -10.55 -6.56
C GLU A 276 13.77 -9.46 -6.42
N MET A 277 14.03 -8.49 -5.53
CA MET A 277 13.31 -7.23 -5.51
C MET A 277 14.17 -6.14 -4.89
N ALA A 278 14.31 -5.03 -5.63
CA ALA A 278 15.05 -3.85 -5.18
C ALA A 278 16.49 -4.18 -4.72
N GLY A 279 17.16 -5.11 -5.40
CA GLY A 279 18.52 -5.56 -5.10
C GLY A 279 18.62 -6.62 -4.01
N ASN A 280 17.61 -6.78 -3.14
CA ASN A 280 17.52 -7.94 -2.26
C ASN A 280 17.27 -9.19 -3.12
N ARG A 281 18.06 -10.22 -2.93
CA ARG A 281 18.02 -11.41 -3.79
C ARG A 281 18.32 -12.70 -3.05
N ALA A 282 17.71 -13.78 -3.51
CA ALA A 282 18.00 -15.12 -3.07
C ALA A 282 17.90 -16.14 -4.20
N ILE A 283 18.44 -17.33 -3.97
CA ILE A 283 18.32 -18.48 -4.86
C ILE A 283 18.17 -19.73 -4.00
N TYR A 284 17.01 -20.38 -4.15
CA TYR A 284 16.80 -21.72 -3.65
C TYR A 284 17.31 -22.73 -4.69
N HIS A 285 18.04 -23.74 -4.23
CA HIS A 285 18.43 -24.90 -5.02
C HIS A 285 18.57 -26.15 -4.13
N GLU A 286 17.74 -27.17 -4.37
CA GLU A 286 17.84 -28.51 -3.75
C GLU A 286 18.06 -28.48 -2.22
N GLY A 287 17.19 -27.76 -1.51
CA GLY A 287 17.25 -27.66 -0.05
C GLY A 287 18.19 -26.58 0.47
N TRP A 288 19.02 -25.95 -0.36
CA TRP A 288 19.85 -24.82 0.02
C TRP A 288 19.28 -23.50 -0.45
N ILE A 289 19.50 -22.43 0.31
CA ILE A 289 19.20 -21.06 -0.11
C ILE A 289 20.39 -20.15 0.19
N ALA A 290 20.83 -19.39 -0.82
CA ALA A 290 21.73 -18.26 -0.61
C ALA A 290 20.91 -16.98 -0.71
N ALA A 291 21.07 -16.09 0.27
CA ALA A 291 20.27 -14.88 0.42
C ALA A 291 21.18 -13.68 0.71
N THR A 292 20.78 -12.49 0.27
CA THR A 292 21.45 -11.25 0.70
C THR A 292 20.81 -10.66 1.94
N THR A 293 21.62 -10.28 2.94
CA THR A 293 21.16 -9.43 4.05
C THR A 293 20.68 -8.09 3.48
N PRO A 294 19.49 -7.59 3.87
CA PRO A 294 19.07 -6.25 3.51
C PRO A 294 20.10 -5.21 3.95
N PHE A 295 20.44 -4.26 3.07
CA PHE A 295 21.42 -3.22 3.38
C PHE A 295 20.90 -2.22 4.43
N ALA A 296 19.58 -2.08 4.52
CA ALA A 296 18.86 -1.29 5.51
C ALA A 296 17.57 -2.03 5.89
N PRO A 297 17.03 -1.80 7.11
CA PRO A 297 15.75 -2.36 7.49
C PRO A 297 14.61 -1.84 6.60
N PRO A 298 13.61 -2.66 6.22
CA PRO A 298 12.54 -2.24 5.31
C PRO A 298 11.51 -1.27 5.94
N TRP A 299 11.49 -1.14 7.28
CA TRP A 299 10.73 -0.09 7.98
C TRP A 299 11.47 1.24 8.08
N ASP A 300 12.75 1.25 7.70
CA ASP A 300 13.50 2.48 7.55
C ASP A 300 13.25 3.01 6.14
N LEU A 301 12.20 3.82 6.01
CA LEU A 301 11.91 4.52 4.76
C LEU A 301 13.02 5.53 4.41
N ALA A 302 14.00 5.74 5.31
CA ALA A 302 15.08 6.72 5.27
C ALA A 302 16.37 6.34 4.56
N THR A 303 16.35 5.35 3.67
CA THR A 303 17.60 4.67 3.34
C THR A 303 18.71 5.61 2.84
N GLY A 304 19.92 5.42 3.39
CA GLY A 304 21.10 6.23 3.11
C GLY A 304 21.68 6.00 1.71
N LYS A 305 22.99 6.24 1.55
CA LYS A 305 23.67 5.95 0.28
C LYS A 305 23.51 4.47 -0.07
N LEU A 306 22.88 4.20 -1.21
CA LEU A 306 22.68 2.84 -1.69
C LEU A 306 24.03 2.13 -1.90
N PRO A 307 24.16 0.86 -1.49
CA PRO A 307 25.36 0.07 -1.78
C PRO A 307 25.44 -0.23 -3.29
N ASP A 308 26.64 -0.60 -3.75
CA ASP A 308 26.79 -1.20 -5.08
C ASP A 308 25.86 -2.41 -5.20
N VAL A 309 24.92 -2.37 -6.14
CA VAL A 309 23.85 -3.38 -6.22
C VAL A 309 24.40 -4.78 -6.48
N VAL A 310 25.58 -4.91 -7.08
CA VAL A 310 26.20 -6.20 -7.39
C VAL A 310 27.01 -6.72 -6.21
N ASN A 311 27.93 -5.94 -5.65
CA ASN A 311 28.94 -6.40 -4.69
C ASN A 311 28.76 -5.85 -3.27
N GLY A 312 27.86 -4.89 -3.07
CA GLY A 312 27.70 -4.19 -1.80
C GLY A 312 26.79 -4.89 -0.79
N TYR A 313 26.16 -6.01 -1.15
CA TYR A 313 25.30 -6.79 -0.25
C TYR A 313 26.06 -7.97 0.34
N LYS A 314 25.89 -8.17 1.65
CA LYS A 314 26.40 -9.34 2.35
C LYS A 314 25.55 -10.56 2.00
N TRP A 315 26.20 -11.67 1.68
CA TRP A 315 25.51 -12.95 1.45
C TRP A 315 25.50 -13.82 2.70
N GLU A 316 24.43 -14.60 2.80
CA GLU A 316 24.12 -15.58 3.82
C GLU A 316 23.77 -16.90 3.11
N LEU A 317 23.90 -18.01 3.82
CA LEU A 317 23.64 -19.34 3.30
C LEU A 317 22.89 -20.17 4.34
N TYR A 318 21.82 -20.84 3.93
CA TYR A 318 21.01 -21.70 4.79
C TYR A 318 20.73 -23.04 4.08
N ASN A 319 20.60 -24.12 4.87
CA ASN A 319 20.06 -25.39 4.39
C ASN A 319 18.66 -25.55 4.97
N ILE A 320 17.63 -25.19 4.18
CA ILE A 320 16.24 -25.12 4.65
C ILE A 320 15.60 -26.50 4.83
N SER A 321 16.29 -27.57 4.43
CA SER A 321 15.90 -28.95 4.77
C SER A 321 16.02 -29.20 6.28
N ASP A 322 16.97 -28.53 6.94
CA ASP A 322 17.27 -28.68 8.37
C ASP A 322 17.04 -27.38 9.17
N ASP A 323 16.84 -26.25 8.47
CA ASP A 323 16.61 -24.92 9.07
C ASP A 323 15.45 -24.21 8.37
N PHE A 324 14.23 -24.60 8.75
CA PHE A 324 13.00 -24.08 8.17
C PHE A 324 12.92 -22.54 8.21
N SER A 325 13.51 -21.92 9.23
CA SER A 325 13.36 -20.50 9.57
C SER A 325 14.46 -19.57 9.06
N GLU A 326 15.50 -20.09 8.39
CA GLU A 326 16.71 -19.31 8.05
C GLU A 326 17.38 -18.70 9.30
N SER A 327 17.53 -19.51 10.34
CA SER A 327 18.06 -19.11 11.64
C SER A 327 19.58 -19.22 11.74
N ASN A 328 20.21 -20.12 10.98
CA ASN A 328 21.63 -20.45 11.13
C ASN A 328 22.41 -20.17 9.84
N ASN A 329 23.10 -19.04 9.79
CA ASN A 329 23.91 -18.65 8.63
C ASN A 329 25.19 -19.51 8.51
N LEU A 330 25.21 -20.37 7.50
CA LEU A 330 26.27 -21.34 7.19
C LEU A 330 27.34 -20.80 6.21
N ALA A 331 27.26 -19.54 5.79
CA ALA A 331 28.12 -18.98 4.74
C ALA A 331 29.62 -19.11 5.05
N ALA A 332 30.02 -18.80 6.28
CA ALA A 332 31.42 -18.89 6.70
C ALA A 332 31.93 -20.34 6.77
N ALA A 333 31.05 -21.29 7.09
CA ALA A 333 31.38 -22.71 7.19
C ALA A 333 31.38 -23.41 5.81
N ASN A 334 30.62 -22.89 4.84
CA ASN A 334 30.44 -23.51 3.52
C ASN A 334 30.66 -22.50 2.37
N PRO A 335 31.84 -21.88 2.26
CA PRO A 335 32.09 -20.81 1.28
C PRO A 335 31.99 -21.29 -0.18
N GLU A 336 32.37 -22.54 -0.47
CA GLU A 336 32.25 -23.10 -1.81
C GLU A 336 30.79 -23.32 -2.22
N LYS A 337 29.94 -23.77 -1.30
CA LYS A 337 28.49 -23.93 -1.56
C LYS A 337 27.83 -22.58 -1.77
N LEU A 338 28.22 -21.56 -1.00
CA LEU A 338 27.74 -20.20 -1.23
C LEU A 338 28.14 -19.69 -2.63
N LYS A 339 29.40 -19.88 -3.03
CA LYS A 339 29.89 -19.48 -4.35
C LYS A 339 29.17 -20.18 -5.50
N GLU A 340 28.88 -21.47 -5.33
CA GLU A 340 28.05 -22.25 -6.26
C GLU A 340 26.68 -21.60 -6.46
N LEU A 341 25.97 -21.31 -5.36
CA LEU A 341 24.64 -20.71 -5.43
C LEU A 341 24.66 -19.28 -5.97
N GLN A 342 25.68 -18.47 -5.65
CA GLN A 342 25.86 -17.16 -6.26
C GLN A 342 25.98 -17.24 -7.79
N GLY A 343 26.75 -18.21 -8.30
CA GLY A 343 26.84 -18.48 -9.74
C GLY A 343 25.51 -18.93 -10.35
N LEU A 344 24.76 -19.78 -9.64
CA LEU A 344 23.45 -20.23 -10.06
C LEU A 344 22.43 -19.08 -10.12
N PHE A 345 22.44 -18.18 -9.13
CA PHE A 345 21.61 -16.98 -9.16
C PHE A 345 21.86 -16.16 -10.43
N LEU A 346 23.12 -15.89 -10.77
CA LEU A 346 23.44 -15.11 -11.97
C LEU A 346 22.95 -15.81 -13.25
N THR A 347 23.01 -17.13 -13.30
CA THR A 347 22.53 -17.94 -14.43
C THR A 347 21.01 -17.83 -14.59
N GLU A 348 20.26 -18.03 -13.51
CA GLU A 348 18.80 -17.93 -13.53
C GLU A 348 18.33 -16.49 -13.73
N ALA A 349 19.01 -15.51 -13.14
CA ALA A 349 18.75 -14.08 -13.33
C ALA A 349 18.90 -13.66 -14.79
N ALA A 350 19.95 -14.12 -15.48
CA ALA A 350 20.14 -13.86 -16.91
C ALA A 350 19.05 -14.54 -17.76
N LYS A 351 18.73 -15.80 -17.46
CA LYS A 351 17.68 -16.57 -18.15
C LYS A 351 16.30 -15.92 -18.06
N TYR A 352 15.98 -15.27 -16.95
CA TYR A 352 14.67 -14.68 -16.69
C TYR A 352 14.62 -13.14 -16.77
N ASN A 353 15.64 -12.51 -17.37
CA ASN A 353 15.72 -11.05 -17.58
C ASN A 353 15.62 -10.22 -16.30
N VAL A 354 16.23 -10.70 -15.22
CA VAL A 354 16.32 -9.98 -13.94
C VAL A 354 17.40 -8.89 -13.99
N LEU A 355 18.36 -9.00 -14.91
CA LEU A 355 19.46 -8.06 -15.07
C LEU A 355 19.11 -6.90 -16.02
N PRO A 356 19.64 -5.68 -15.79
CA PRO A 356 20.49 -5.28 -14.67
C PRO A 356 19.69 -5.14 -13.36
N LEU A 357 20.36 -5.40 -12.23
CA LEU A 357 19.77 -5.19 -10.91
C LEU A 357 19.62 -3.70 -10.59
N ASP A 358 18.59 -3.35 -9.84
CA ASP A 358 18.27 -1.97 -9.46
C ASP A 358 17.75 -1.93 -8.02
N ASN A 359 18.50 -1.27 -7.13
CA ASN A 359 18.15 -1.11 -5.72
C ASN A 359 17.63 0.29 -5.36
N THR A 360 17.17 1.07 -6.34
CA THR A 360 16.67 2.44 -6.10
C THR A 360 15.30 2.50 -5.43
N ALA A 361 14.58 1.37 -5.31
CA ALA A 361 13.36 1.18 -4.52
C ALA A 361 12.37 2.37 -4.59
N PHE A 362 12.28 3.19 -3.53
CA PHE A 362 11.40 4.35 -3.45
C PHE A 362 11.66 5.40 -4.53
N VAL A 363 12.92 5.64 -4.89
CA VAL A 363 13.28 6.57 -5.98
C VAL A 363 12.72 6.08 -7.32
N ARG A 364 12.69 4.76 -7.54
CA ARG A 364 12.06 4.15 -8.73
C ARG A 364 10.55 4.34 -8.76
N LEU A 365 9.89 4.36 -7.61
CA LEU A 365 8.45 4.68 -7.51
C LEU A 365 8.16 6.13 -7.92
N GLN A 366 9.07 7.05 -7.60
CA GLN A 366 8.97 8.47 -7.95
C GLN A 366 9.48 8.80 -9.36
N THR A 367 10.12 7.84 -10.04
CA THR A 367 10.69 8.08 -11.36
C THR A 367 9.57 8.33 -12.38
N PRO A 368 9.66 9.42 -13.19
CA PRO A 368 8.65 9.73 -14.19
C PRO A 368 8.33 8.53 -15.08
N ARG A 369 7.05 8.21 -15.20
CA ARG A 369 6.54 7.22 -16.14
C ARG A 369 6.08 7.95 -17.41
N PRO A 370 6.08 7.28 -18.59
CA PRO A 370 5.49 7.86 -19.79
C PRO A 370 4.10 8.40 -19.48
N SER A 371 3.90 9.70 -19.71
CA SER A 371 2.66 10.39 -19.37
C SER A 371 2.16 11.19 -20.56
N ALA A 372 0.86 11.12 -20.81
CA ALA A 372 0.19 11.90 -21.85
C ALA A 372 0.20 13.42 -21.57
N VAL A 373 0.54 13.81 -20.34
CA VAL A 373 0.55 15.21 -19.88
C VAL A 373 1.95 15.69 -19.45
N GLU A 374 2.99 14.94 -19.81
CA GLU A 374 4.37 15.32 -19.50
C GLU A 374 4.71 16.71 -20.05
N GLY A 375 5.33 17.55 -19.22
CA GLY A 375 5.72 18.92 -19.57
C GLY A 375 4.57 19.92 -19.71
N LYS A 376 3.31 19.48 -19.61
CA LYS A 376 2.14 20.36 -19.75
C LYS A 376 2.03 21.31 -18.55
N THR A 377 1.92 22.60 -18.83
CA THR A 377 1.77 23.67 -17.82
C THR A 377 0.38 24.27 -17.80
N GLU A 378 -0.44 24.07 -18.83
CA GLU A 378 -1.81 24.56 -18.90
C GLU A 378 -2.78 23.40 -19.09
N PHE A 379 -3.78 23.27 -18.23
CA PHE A 379 -4.84 22.27 -18.34
C PHE A 379 -6.18 22.99 -18.41
N THR A 380 -7.09 22.50 -19.26
CA THR A 380 -8.46 23.03 -19.36
C THR A 380 -9.46 21.89 -19.32
N TYR A 381 -10.51 22.06 -18.53
CA TYR A 381 -11.63 21.14 -18.36
C TYR A 381 -12.94 21.91 -18.52
N THR A 382 -14.02 21.22 -18.90
CA THR A 382 -15.38 21.75 -18.97
C THR A 382 -16.36 20.72 -18.43
N GLY A 383 -17.47 21.17 -17.84
CA GLY A 383 -18.48 20.27 -17.28
C GLY A 383 -17.96 19.34 -16.18
N GLU A 384 -18.51 18.13 -16.12
CA GLU A 384 -18.21 17.11 -15.11
C GLU A 384 -17.20 16.09 -15.63
N ASN A 385 -16.10 15.89 -14.90
CA ASN A 385 -15.08 14.88 -15.21
C ASN A 385 -14.63 14.21 -13.91
N ALA A 386 -15.14 13.00 -13.63
CA ALA A 386 -14.73 12.22 -12.46
C ALA A 386 -13.69 11.17 -12.82
N GLY A 387 -12.84 10.83 -11.85
CA GLY A 387 -11.97 9.67 -11.91
C GLY A 387 -10.72 9.86 -12.76
N ILE A 388 -10.26 11.09 -12.97
CA ILE A 388 -9.00 11.32 -13.71
C ILE A 388 -7.84 10.75 -12.87
N PRO A 389 -7.04 9.82 -13.41
CA PRO A 389 -5.93 9.24 -12.67
C PRO A 389 -4.89 10.28 -12.26
N VAL A 390 -4.26 10.07 -11.10
CA VAL A 390 -3.21 10.94 -10.52
C VAL A 390 -2.16 11.36 -11.54
N GLY A 391 -1.63 10.40 -12.33
CA GLY A 391 -0.59 10.67 -13.33
C GLY A 391 -1.02 11.55 -14.52
N ASN A 392 -2.31 11.80 -14.67
CA ASN A 392 -2.90 12.62 -15.72
C ASN A 392 -3.45 13.96 -15.19
N ALA A 393 -3.40 14.19 -13.88
CA ALA A 393 -3.89 15.40 -13.23
C ALA A 393 -2.85 16.55 -13.29
N PRO A 394 -3.27 17.82 -13.15
CA PRO A 394 -2.35 18.94 -12.97
C PRO A 394 -1.56 18.78 -11.66
N ASN A 395 -0.23 18.64 -11.76
CA ASN A 395 0.62 18.49 -10.58
C ASN A 395 1.03 19.85 -10.01
N ILE A 396 0.41 20.26 -8.90
CA ILE A 396 0.64 21.52 -8.19
C ILE A 396 1.80 21.50 -7.17
N LEU A 397 2.47 20.36 -6.97
CA LEU A 397 3.49 20.22 -5.93
C LEU A 397 4.74 21.07 -6.26
N ASN A 398 5.26 21.78 -5.25
CA ASN A 398 6.52 22.54 -5.27
C ASN A 398 6.65 23.58 -6.39
N LYS A 399 5.59 24.34 -6.65
CA LYS A 399 5.56 25.37 -7.70
C LYS A 399 4.46 26.39 -7.44
N ASP A 400 4.55 27.50 -8.17
CA ASP A 400 3.45 28.44 -8.31
C ASP A 400 2.33 27.79 -9.13
N TYR A 401 1.07 28.09 -8.81
CA TYR A 401 -0.05 27.65 -9.62
C TYR A 401 -1.26 28.59 -9.49
N THR A 402 -2.05 28.64 -10.55
CA THR A 402 -3.32 29.36 -10.58
C THR A 402 -4.42 28.42 -11.04
N ILE A 403 -5.53 28.38 -10.31
CA ILE A 403 -6.76 27.66 -10.68
C ILE A 403 -7.81 28.72 -11.00
N THR A 404 -8.33 28.72 -12.22
CA THR A 404 -9.39 29.63 -12.68
C THR A 404 -10.62 28.82 -13.04
N ALA A 405 -11.74 29.05 -12.35
CA ALA A 405 -13.02 28.44 -12.63
C ALA A 405 -14.01 29.52 -13.09
N ASP A 406 -14.34 29.49 -14.37
CA ASP A 406 -15.45 30.24 -14.94
C ASP A 406 -16.73 29.40 -14.79
N VAL A 407 -17.66 29.91 -14.00
CA VAL A 407 -18.89 29.20 -13.63
C VAL A 407 -20.13 30.05 -13.89
N THR A 408 -21.23 29.39 -14.18
CA THR A 408 -22.57 30.00 -14.24
C THR A 408 -23.41 29.52 -13.06
N ILE A 409 -23.87 30.47 -12.25
CA ILE A 409 -24.72 30.27 -11.07
C ILE A 409 -26.19 30.45 -11.48
N PRO A 410 -27.09 29.50 -11.18
CA PRO A 410 -28.51 29.61 -11.50
C PRO A 410 -29.24 30.55 -10.52
N GLU A 411 -30.50 30.89 -10.82
CA GLU A 411 -31.33 31.81 -10.01
C GLU A 411 -31.47 31.40 -8.53
N GLY A 412 -31.40 30.10 -8.23
CA GLY A 412 -31.45 29.56 -6.86
C GLY A 412 -30.12 29.57 -6.10
N GLY A 413 -29.04 30.08 -6.70
CA GLY A 413 -27.67 29.91 -6.19
C GLY A 413 -27.08 28.54 -6.55
N ALA A 414 -25.81 28.31 -6.21
CA ALA A 414 -25.15 27.03 -6.43
C ALA A 414 -24.38 26.54 -5.20
N GLU A 415 -24.22 25.23 -5.11
CA GLU A 415 -23.44 24.53 -4.11
C GLU A 415 -22.70 23.36 -4.78
N GLY A 416 -21.61 22.91 -4.19
CA GLY A 416 -20.90 21.69 -4.62
C GLY A 416 -19.47 21.92 -5.12
N MET A 417 -18.80 20.82 -5.45
CA MET A 417 -17.39 20.78 -5.80
C MET A 417 -17.11 21.26 -7.23
N ILE A 418 -16.26 22.27 -7.38
CA ILE A 418 -15.79 22.70 -8.71
C ILE A 418 -14.63 21.82 -9.17
N VAL A 419 -13.62 21.62 -8.30
CA VAL A 419 -12.51 20.69 -8.54
C VAL A 419 -11.94 20.18 -7.23
N THR A 420 -11.61 18.90 -7.18
CA THR A 420 -10.92 18.26 -6.06
C THR A 420 -9.77 17.40 -6.56
N PHE A 421 -8.71 17.30 -5.77
CA PHE A 421 -7.69 16.28 -5.94
C PHE A 421 -7.19 15.82 -4.57
N GLY A 422 -7.36 14.53 -4.29
CA GLY A 422 -7.11 13.96 -2.97
C GLY A 422 -8.41 13.81 -2.20
N GLY A 423 -8.31 13.79 -0.88
CA GLY A 423 -9.44 13.53 0.01
C GLY A 423 -9.08 13.79 1.48
N HIS A 424 -9.65 12.98 2.38
CA HIS A 424 -9.57 13.18 3.82
C HIS A 424 -8.14 13.20 4.35
N PHE A 425 -7.24 12.42 3.75
CA PHE A 425 -5.89 12.23 4.27
C PHE A 425 -4.81 13.11 3.64
N ALA A 426 -5.09 13.75 2.50
CA ALA A 426 -4.27 14.77 1.84
C ALA A 426 -5.01 15.27 0.58
N GLY A 427 -4.79 16.53 0.17
CA GLY A 427 -5.37 17.01 -1.09
C GLY A 427 -5.72 18.48 -1.11
N TYR A 428 -6.51 18.90 -2.09
CA TYR A 428 -7.15 20.21 -2.12
C TYR A 428 -8.52 20.16 -2.79
N GLY A 429 -9.34 21.17 -2.55
CA GLY A 429 -10.62 21.35 -3.22
C GLY A 429 -11.01 22.82 -3.38
N LEU A 430 -11.59 23.16 -4.53
CA LEU A 430 -12.27 24.43 -4.79
C LEU A 430 -13.76 24.14 -4.95
N PHE A 431 -14.61 24.76 -4.13
CA PHE A 431 -16.05 24.48 -4.12
C PHE A 431 -16.88 25.69 -3.73
N LEU A 432 -18.19 25.60 -3.97
CA LEU A 432 -19.16 26.50 -3.37
C LEU A 432 -19.84 25.82 -2.17
N GLN A 433 -19.83 26.50 -1.03
CA GLN A 433 -20.58 26.09 0.15
C GLN A 433 -21.55 27.19 0.54
N LYS A 434 -22.85 26.87 0.60
CA LYS A 434 -23.92 27.87 0.78
C LYS A 434 -23.76 29.05 -0.20
N GLY A 435 -23.36 28.75 -1.44
CA GLY A 435 -23.10 29.75 -2.49
C GLY A 435 -21.83 30.58 -2.34
N LYS A 436 -20.94 30.27 -1.40
CA LYS A 436 -19.68 31.00 -1.17
C LYS A 436 -18.47 30.21 -1.67
N PRO A 437 -17.53 30.83 -2.40
CA PRO A 437 -16.30 30.18 -2.81
C PRO A 437 -15.42 29.82 -1.62
N VAL A 438 -14.91 28.60 -1.63
CA VAL A 438 -13.99 28.05 -0.64
C VAL A 438 -12.90 27.31 -1.39
N PHE A 439 -11.64 27.60 -1.05
CA PHE A 439 -10.52 26.74 -1.37
C PHE A 439 -9.95 26.13 -0.09
N VAL A 440 -9.79 24.81 -0.07
CA VAL A 440 -9.14 24.08 1.02
C VAL A 440 -7.89 23.40 0.51
N TYR A 441 -6.79 23.51 1.26
CA TYR A 441 -5.60 22.69 1.12
C TYR A 441 -5.44 21.82 2.37
N ASN A 442 -5.57 20.50 2.21
CA ASN A 442 -5.42 19.51 3.27
C ASN A 442 -3.96 19.01 3.31
N LEU A 443 -3.17 19.54 4.24
CA LEU A 443 -1.80 19.12 4.50
C LEU A 443 -1.81 17.84 5.35
N LEU A 444 -1.96 16.70 4.67
CA LEU A 444 -1.78 15.36 5.22
C LEU A 444 -2.69 15.04 6.44
N ASP A 445 -3.87 15.66 6.53
CA ASP A 445 -4.76 15.64 7.70
C ASP A 445 -4.14 16.19 9.00
N LEU A 446 -2.89 16.64 8.96
CA LEU A 446 -2.24 17.34 10.05
C LEU A 446 -2.81 18.75 10.21
N LYS A 447 -3.16 19.38 9.07
CA LYS A 447 -3.78 20.71 9.05
C LYS A 447 -4.51 20.98 7.74
N ARG A 448 -5.70 21.59 7.83
CA ARG A 448 -6.43 22.15 6.69
C ARG A 448 -6.26 23.66 6.67
N TYR A 449 -5.75 24.19 5.56
CA TYR A 449 -5.71 25.63 5.28
C TYR A 449 -6.91 25.99 4.41
N ARG A 450 -7.65 27.02 4.78
CA ARG A 450 -8.92 27.34 4.16
C ARG A 450 -9.00 28.82 3.80
N TRP A 451 -9.16 29.08 2.52
CA TRP A 451 -9.42 30.42 1.98
C TRP A 451 -10.89 30.51 1.67
N GLU A 452 -11.58 31.38 2.40
CA GLU A 452 -13.01 31.62 2.21
C GLU A 452 -13.33 33.07 2.55
N GLY A 453 -14.37 33.61 1.91
CA GLY A 453 -14.81 34.98 2.10
C GLY A 453 -16.05 35.26 1.25
N GLY A 454 -16.89 36.20 1.67
CA GLY A 454 -18.12 36.55 0.97
C GLY A 454 -18.16 38.03 0.62
N ILE A 455 -18.63 38.33 -0.58
CA ILE A 455 -18.28 39.51 -1.36
C ILE A 455 -18.82 40.82 -0.74
N GLY A 456 -17.92 41.73 -0.33
CA GLY A 456 -18.19 43.18 -0.24
C GLY A 456 -18.61 43.79 1.09
N GLY A 457 -18.25 43.23 2.26
CA GLY A 457 -18.62 43.81 3.56
C GLY A 457 -17.83 45.07 3.95
N LYS A 458 -18.46 46.26 3.87
CA LYS A 458 -18.13 47.37 4.78
C LYS A 458 -18.72 47.05 6.15
N VAL A 459 -18.10 47.55 7.22
CA VAL A 459 -18.59 47.46 8.60
C VAL A 459 -20.10 47.77 8.65
N GLY A 460 -20.93 46.78 8.97
CA GLY A 460 -22.39 46.92 9.10
C GLY A 460 -23.28 46.00 8.23
N GLU A 461 -22.75 45.29 7.23
CA GLU A 461 -23.51 44.28 6.46
C GLU A 461 -22.85 42.90 6.60
N ASP A 462 -23.65 41.90 7.04
CA ASP A 462 -23.37 40.47 7.24
C ASP A 462 -21.89 40.07 7.40
N TRP A 463 -21.47 39.82 8.66
CA TRP A 463 -20.07 39.59 9.08
C TRP A 463 -19.36 38.48 8.28
N PHE A 464 -20.11 37.56 7.66
CA PHE A 464 -19.59 36.42 6.93
C PHE A 464 -19.69 36.53 5.39
N GLY A 465 -20.10 37.69 4.87
CA GLY A 465 -20.15 37.99 3.44
C GLY A 465 -21.26 37.27 2.64
N ARG A 466 -21.56 37.75 1.42
CA ARG A 466 -22.68 37.28 0.58
C ARG A 466 -22.29 36.15 -0.38
N ALA A 467 -23.24 35.25 -0.64
CA ALA A 467 -23.16 34.23 -1.69
C ALA A 467 -23.02 34.86 -3.09
N LEU A 468 -22.49 34.09 -4.04
CA LEU A 468 -22.45 34.48 -5.45
C LEU A 468 -23.88 34.70 -5.96
N LYS A 469 -24.05 35.74 -6.77
CA LYS A 469 -25.35 36.05 -7.38
C LYS A 469 -25.59 35.12 -8.58
N PRO A 470 -26.83 34.98 -9.05
CA PRO A 470 -27.09 34.35 -10.34
C PRO A 470 -26.30 35.04 -11.46
N GLY A 471 -25.78 34.26 -12.39
CA GLY A 471 -24.98 34.73 -13.52
C GLY A 471 -23.58 34.14 -13.59
N LYS A 472 -22.75 34.73 -14.47
CA LYS A 472 -21.38 34.29 -14.73
C LYS A 472 -20.42 34.90 -13.72
N HIS A 473 -19.53 34.06 -13.19
CA HIS A 473 -18.48 34.45 -12.26
C HIS A 473 -17.16 33.77 -12.62
N SER A 474 -16.05 34.47 -12.37
CA SER A 474 -14.71 33.90 -12.48
C SER A 474 -14.10 33.79 -11.09
N ILE A 475 -13.90 32.57 -10.61
CA ILE A 475 -13.30 32.26 -9.31
C ILE A 475 -11.84 31.88 -9.54
N VAL A 476 -10.91 32.57 -8.90
CA VAL A 476 -9.47 32.35 -9.08
C VAL A 476 -8.80 32.09 -7.75
N PHE A 477 -8.09 30.97 -7.66
CA PHE A 477 -7.15 30.69 -6.58
C PHE A 477 -5.72 30.75 -7.13
N ASP A 478 -4.96 31.73 -6.67
CA ASP A 478 -3.55 31.92 -7.03
C ASP A 478 -2.65 31.57 -5.85
N PHE A 479 -1.64 30.73 -6.08
CA PHE A 479 -0.70 30.32 -5.06
C PHE A 479 0.73 30.61 -5.48
N LYS A 480 1.41 31.44 -4.69
CA LYS A 480 2.82 31.74 -4.83
C LYS A 480 3.63 30.88 -3.87
N TYR A 481 4.47 30.01 -4.42
CA TYR A 481 5.32 29.10 -3.65
C TYR A 481 6.59 29.82 -3.16
N ASP A 482 6.96 29.59 -1.91
CA ASP A 482 8.13 30.21 -1.26
C ASP A 482 9.44 29.44 -1.56
N GLY A 483 9.49 28.70 -2.67
CA GLY A 483 10.64 27.88 -3.07
C GLY A 483 11.94 28.68 -3.28
N PRO A 484 13.05 27.98 -3.57
CA PRO A 484 13.12 26.59 -4.03
C PRO A 484 13.12 25.53 -2.91
N GLY A 485 13.05 24.26 -3.31
CA GLY A 485 13.12 23.09 -2.45
C GLY A 485 11.76 22.39 -2.25
N PRO A 486 11.72 21.22 -1.59
CA PRO A 486 10.48 20.47 -1.35
C PRO A 486 9.64 21.03 -0.21
N GLY A 487 8.31 20.94 -0.33
CA GLY A 487 7.34 21.13 0.76
C GLY A 487 7.37 22.50 1.42
N LYS A 488 7.93 23.53 0.76
CA LYS A 488 7.93 24.90 1.26
C LYS A 488 6.51 25.44 1.34
N GLY A 489 6.38 26.50 2.11
CA GLY A 489 5.15 27.25 2.21
C GLY A 489 4.81 28.03 0.96
N GLY A 490 3.86 28.93 1.13
CA GLY A 490 3.51 29.90 0.13
C GLY A 490 2.30 30.71 0.53
N THR A 491 1.98 31.69 -0.30
CA THR A 491 0.85 32.59 -0.08
C THR A 491 -0.22 32.32 -1.13
N GLY A 492 -1.41 31.92 -0.66
CA GLY A 492 -2.60 31.75 -1.48
C GLY A 492 -3.49 32.99 -1.45
N VAL A 493 -4.09 33.31 -2.59
CA VAL A 493 -5.08 34.38 -2.77
C VAL A 493 -6.29 33.82 -3.49
N LEU A 494 -7.45 33.87 -2.83
CA LEU A 494 -8.74 33.53 -3.44
C LEU A 494 -9.43 34.83 -3.87
N SER A 495 -9.88 34.90 -5.12
CA SER A 495 -10.57 36.06 -5.68
C SER A 495 -11.78 35.66 -6.53
N VAL A 496 -12.74 36.58 -6.65
CA VAL A 496 -13.89 36.45 -7.55
C VAL A 496 -14.07 37.73 -8.36
N ASP A 497 -14.22 37.58 -9.67
CA ASP A 497 -14.41 38.68 -10.62
C ASP A 497 -13.34 39.78 -10.46
N GLY A 498 -12.09 39.35 -10.21
CA GLY A 498 -10.93 40.21 -10.00
C GLY A 498 -10.85 40.88 -8.61
N LYS A 499 -11.73 40.54 -7.67
CA LYS A 499 -11.71 41.07 -6.29
C LYS A 499 -11.19 40.01 -5.32
N GLU A 500 -10.15 40.34 -4.58
CA GLU A 500 -9.62 39.50 -3.49
C GLU A 500 -10.69 39.26 -2.42
N LEU A 501 -10.90 38.00 -2.06
CA LEU A 501 -11.79 37.55 -0.99
C LEU A 501 -11.02 37.14 0.26
N ALA A 502 -9.92 36.40 0.08
CA ALA A 502 -9.10 35.90 1.16
C ALA A 502 -7.65 35.79 0.72
N LYS A 503 -6.73 36.11 1.63
CA LYS A 503 -5.30 35.94 1.45
C LYS A 503 -4.70 35.36 2.72
N GLN A 504 -3.93 34.30 2.57
CA GLN A 504 -3.30 33.59 3.69
C GLN A 504 -2.01 32.91 3.24
N THR A 505 -1.04 32.85 4.16
CA THR A 505 0.20 32.10 4.01
C THR A 505 0.10 30.77 4.76
N MET A 506 0.60 29.70 4.15
CA MET A 506 0.84 28.42 4.82
C MET A 506 2.35 28.15 4.89
N PRO A 507 2.91 27.72 6.03
CA PRO A 507 4.35 27.51 6.20
C PRO A 507 4.90 26.29 5.45
N HIS A 508 4.07 25.28 5.18
CA HIS A 508 4.47 24.03 4.55
C HIS A 508 3.39 23.53 3.58
N SER A 509 3.82 22.83 2.54
CA SER A 509 2.97 22.13 1.56
C SER A 509 3.39 20.66 1.43
N ILE A 510 2.58 19.86 0.72
CA ILE A 510 2.90 18.46 0.46
C ILE A 510 4.11 18.40 -0.50
N PRO A 511 5.19 17.67 -0.16
CA PRO A 511 6.42 17.68 -0.96
C PRO A 511 6.44 16.66 -2.11
N LEU A 512 5.89 15.46 -1.93
CA LEU A 512 6.17 14.32 -2.83
C LEU A 512 4.93 13.72 -3.45
N LEU A 513 3.92 13.39 -2.64
CA LEU A 513 2.81 12.55 -3.06
C LEU A 513 1.49 13.10 -2.54
N MET A 514 0.67 13.59 -3.48
CA MET A 514 -0.65 14.14 -3.16
C MET A 514 -1.65 13.04 -2.75
N SER A 515 -1.66 11.92 -3.48
CA SER A 515 -2.51 10.76 -3.16
C SER A 515 -2.04 9.51 -3.92
N ILE A 516 -2.43 8.34 -3.41
CA ILE A 516 -2.24 7.02 -4.04
C ILE A 516 -3.55 6.35 -4.46
N ASP A 517 -4.66 6.72 -3.83
CA ASP A 517 -5.95 6.05 -3.88
C ASP A 517 -7.14 7.02 -3.99
N GLU A 518 -6.87 8.29 -4.28
CA GLU A 518 -7.85 9.29 -4.68
C GLU A 518 -7.73 9.66 -6.17
N THR A 519 -8.67 10.46 -6.64
CA THR A 519 -8.71 10.94 -8.03
C THR A 519 -8.66 12.46 -8.10
N PHE A 520 -8.39 12.96 -9.30
CA PHE A 520 -8.68 14.34 -9.67
C PHE A 520 -10.08 14.38 -10.29
N ASP A 521 -11.00 15.10 -9.67
CA ASP A 521 -12.39 15.20 -10.10
C ASP A 521 -12.77 16.67 -10.35
N VAL A 522 -13.56 16.92 -11.39
CA VAL A 522 -14.10 18.24 -11.77
C VAL A 522 -15.63 18.16 -11.74
N GLY A 523 -16.27 19.07 -11.02
CA GLY A 523 -17.75 19.17 -10.91
C GLY A 523 -18.40 18.31 -9.84
N LEU A 524 -17.64 17.49 -9.12
CA LEU A 524 -18.10 16.65 -8.02
C LEU A 524 -16.93 16.13 -7.19
N ASP A 525 -17.24 15.62 -6.02
CA ASP A 525 -16.34 14.79 -5.20
C ASP A 525 -17.06 13.46 -4.92
N THR A 526 -16.35 12.34 -5.06
CA THR A 526 -16.95 10.99 -5.10
C THR A 526 -16.40 10.00 -4.08
N ARG A 527 -15.25 10.25 -3.46
CA ARG A 527 -14.51 9.23 -2.71
C ARG A 527 -14.43 9.53 -1.21
N SER A 528 -13.57 10.45 -0.79
CA SER A 528 -13.49 10.94 0.58
C SER A 528 -13.37 12.46 0.63
N THR A 529 -13.91 13.08 1.67
CA THR A 529 -14.00 14.54 1.75
C THR A 529 -12.64 15.16 2.06
N VAL A 530 -12.18 16.12 1.25
CA VAL A 530 -10.98 16.92 1.57
C VAL A 530 -11.18 17.82 2.79
N ASP A 531 -12.43 18.14 3.11
CA ASP A 531 -12.85 18.99 4.23
C ASP A 531 -14.17 18.51 4.83
N ASP A 532 -14.30 18.55 6.16
CA ASP A 532 -15.46 17.99 6.87
C ASP A 532 -16.75 18.81 6.71
N SER A 533 -16.70 19.97 6.04
CA SER A 533 -17.84 20.87 5.92
C SER A 533 -18.89 20.45 4.87
N TYR A 534 -18.66 19.39 4.10
CA TYR A 534 -19.60 18.89 3.11
C TYR A 534 -19.80 17.36 3.20
N GLN A 535 -20.74 16.83 2.42
CA GLN A 535 -21.06 15.40 2.37
C GLN A 535 -21.02 14.89 0.93
N LEU A 536 -20.61 13.64 0.76
CA LEU A 536 -20.49 13.00 -0.53
C LEU A 536 -21.80 12.31 -0.97
N PRO A 537 -22.07 12.24 -2.29
CA PRO A 537 -21.36 12.94 -3.36
C PRO A 537 -21.65 14.45 -3.34
N PHE A 538 -20.61 15.28 -3.48
CA PHE A 538 -20.75 16.75 -3.42
C PHE A 538 -20.75 17.40 -4.80
N ARG A 539 -21.78 17.08 -5.59
CA ARG A 539 -21.92 17.51 -6.99
C ARG A 539 -22.22 19.01 -7.09
N PHE A 540 -21.55 19.70 -8.02
CA PHE A 540 -21.82 21.10 -8.32
C PHE A 540 -23.18 21.29 -8.98
N THR A 541 -23.99 22.22 -8.45
CA THR A 541 -25.34 22.50 -8.96
C THR A 541 -25.38 23.66 -9.97
N GLY A 542 -24.25 24.34 -10.18
CA GLY A 542 -24.07 25.31 -11.28
C GLY A 542 -23.53 24.65 -12.54
N THR A 543 -23.09 25.47 -13.50
CA THR A 543 -22.38 25.00 -14.70
C THR A 543 -20.92 25.43 -14.62
N ILE A 544 -19.99 24.50 -14.87
CA ILE A 544 -18.56 24.81 -15.07
C ILE A 544 -18.37 25.08 -16.56
N ASP A 545 -18.36 26.37 -16.92
CA ASP A 545 -18.15 26.80 -18.30
C ASP A 545 -16.71 26.48 -18.76
N LYS A 546 -15.74 26.74 -17.86
CA LYS A 546 -14.33 26.42 -18.07
C LYS A 546 -13.59 26.35 -16.74
N LEU A 547 -12.73 25.35 -16.58
CA LEU A 547 -11.77 25.26 -15.48
C LEU A 547 -10.36 25.18 -16.06
N THR A 548 -9.49 26.11 -15.67
CA THR A 548 -8.11 26.17 -16.14
C THR A 548 -7.12 26.07 -14.98
N PHE A 549 -6.09 25.24 -15.15
CA PHE A 549 -4.90 25.25 -14.30
C PHE A 549 -3.75 25.85 -15.09
N ASN A 550 -3.07 26.84 -14.52
CA ASN A 550 -1.80 27.35 -15.00
C ASN A 550 -0.73 27.00 -13.97
N LEU A 551 0.24 26.17 -14.37
CA LEU A 551 1.31 25.68 -13.51
C LEU A 551 2.60 26.43 -13.84
N GLY A 552 3.24 26.97 -12.81
CA GLY A 552 4.60 27.48 -12.90
C GLY A 552 5.61 26.36 -13.14
N HIS A 553 6.86 26.75 -13.38
CA HIS A 553 7.96 25.79 -13.42
C HIS A 553 8.13 25.13 -12.04
N SER A 554 8.51 23.85 -12.04
CA SER A 554 8.89 23.15 -10.81
C SER A 554 10.03 23.92 -10.14
N GLN A 555 9.86 24.36 -8.90
CA GLN A 555 10.91 25.01 -8.12
C GLN A 555 11.75 23.98 -7.32
N MET A 556 11.89 22.80 -7.91
CA MET A 556 12.79 21.74 -7.47
C MET A 556 13.64 21.32 -8.67
N THR A 557 14.94 21.34 -8.50
CA THR A 557 15.88 20.72 -9.44
C THR A 557 15.70 19.20 -9.47
N ALA A 558 16.19 18.54 -10.52
CA ALA A 558 16.15 17.07 -10.59
C ALA A 558 16.98 16.44 -9.46
N GLU A 559 18.10 17.07 -9.10
CA GLU A 559 18.95 16.70 -7.97
C GLU A 559 18.21 16.90 -6.64
N GLU A 560 17.52 18.03 -6.42
CA GLU A 560 16.67 18.22 -5.24
C GLU A 560 15.47 17.28 -5.19
N LYS A 561 14.92 16.81 -6.33
CA LYS A 561 13.87 15.77 -6.33
C LYS A 561 14.42 14.43 -5.88
N HIS A 562 15.60 14.08 -6.37
CA HIS A 562 16.31 12.87 -5.96
C HIS A 562 16.72 12.94 -4.48
N ASP A 563 17.35 14.04 -4.08
CA ASP A 563 17.82 14.27 -2.72
C ASP A 563 16.66 14.46 -1.75
N ALA A 564 15.55 15.12 -2.15
CA ALA A 564 14.34 15.17 -1.33
C ALA A 564 13.75 13.78 -1.15
N ALA A 565 13.65 12.95 -2.19
CA ALA A 565 13.21 11.57 -2.04
C ALA A 565 14.12 10.76 -1.10
N ILE A 566 15.41 11.10 -1.00
CA ILE A 566 16.39 10.48 -0.09
C ILE A 566 16.41 11.14 1.32
N ALA A 567 16.08 12.42 1.46
CA ALA A 567 16.20 13.21 2.68
C ALA A 567 14.90 13.29 3.47
N ILE A 568 13.76 13.32 2.80
CA ILE A 568 12.41 13.22 3.39
C ILE A 568 12.23 11.84 4.01
N ALA A 569 12.77 10.84 3.34
CA ALA A 569 13.17 9.57 3.91
C ALA A 569 13.80 9.71 5.32
N LYS A 570 14.74 10.63 5.56
CA LYS A 570 15.51 10.79 6.81
C LYS A 570 14.94 11.75 7.85
N SER A 571 13.83 12.43 7.55
CA SER A 571 13.31 13.47 8.45
C SER A 571 12.56 12.86 9.63
N THR A 572 13.11 13.01 10.83
CA THR A 572 12.39 12.81 12.10
C THR A 572 11.84 14.13 12.66
N ASP A 573 12.15 15.25 12.02
CA ASP A 573 11.80 16.60 12.43
C ASP A 573 10.56 17.14 11.70
#